data_AF-A0A857JQ23-F1
#
_entry.id   AF-A0A857JQ23-F1
#
_cell.length_a   1.000
_cell.length_b   1.000
_cell.length_c   1.000
_cell.angle_alpha   90.00
_cell.angle_beta   90.00
_cell.angle_gamma   90.00
#
_symmetry.space_group_name_H-M   'P 1'
#
loop_
_entity.id
_entity.type
_entity.pdbx_description
1 polymer ?
#
loop_
_entity_poly.entity_id
_entity_poly.type
_entity_poly.pdbx_seq_one_letter_code
_entity_poly.pdbx_strand_id
1 'polypeptide(L)'
;MKHNPSESTSFAWWRHALLALALIVIAIFVIVLQQMNINAPIPEGGEGPKSVAQNMTDFYAEYRLSSRHPREENIGDFVNVVNMSAEPLSERLRKMESLQKPLPANWVGEYKHRSFKAGSTLRDSIITYAQSEGMQVIWELNRDFIIKHPFQIDNSIVGSLDEIARAIDSNFDGTVKAYVCPKQRSLVITAVNSEYLRDNCKVAR
;
A
#
# COMPACT_ATOMS: atom_id res chain seq x y z
N MET A 1 32.24 4.76 -72.11
CA MET A 1 30.95 5.36 -71.69
C MET A 1 30.06 4.26 -71.15
N LYS A 2 29.59 4.39 -69.90
CA LYS A 2 28.73 3.40 -69.21
C LYS A 2 27.28 3.64 -69.62
N HIS A 3 26.59 2.62 -70.10
CA HIS A 3 25.15 2.68 -70.38
C HIS A 3 24.42 1.72 -69.44
N ASN A 4 23.68 2.27 -68.48
CA ASN A 4 22.76 1.53 -67.61
C ASN A 4 21.43 1.36 -68.36
N PRO A 5 20.82 0.16 -68.40
CA PRO A 5 19.48 0.01 -68.95
C PRO A 5 18.46 0.66 -68.01
N SER A 6 17.71 1.61 -68.53
CA SER A 6 16.59 2.25 -67.87
C SER A 6 15.46 1.24 -67.64
N GLU A 7 15.10 0.97 -66.38
CA GLU A 7 13.83 0.32 -66.08
C GLU A 7 12.69 1.13 -66.68
N SER A 8 11.85 0.48 -67.48
CA SER A 8 10.72 1.09 -68.17
C SER A 8 9.74 1.67 -67.14
N THR A 9 9.51 2.98 -67.23
CA THR A 9 8.62 3.76 -66.36
C THR A 9 7.24 3.12 -66.19
N SER A 10 6.72 2.45 -67.21
CA SER A 10 5.43 1.73 -67.21
C SER A 10 5.31 0.64 -66.13
N PHE A 11 6.40 -0.04 -65.76
CA PHE A 11 6.38 -1.10 -64.75
C PHE A 11 6.30 -0.54 -63.33
N ALA A 12 6.90 0.62 -63.09
CA ALA A 12 6.84 1.31 -61.79
C ALA A 12 5.41 1.79 -61.50
N TRP A 13 4.73 2.42 -62.47
CA TRP A 13 3.33 2.88 -62.30
C TRP A 13 2.35 1.73 -62.05
N TRP A 14 2.55 0.57 -62.68
CA TRP A 14 1.70 -0.60 -62.46
C TRP A 14 1.77 -1.15 -61.02
N ARG A 15 2.97 -1.15 -60.41
CA ARG A 15 3.14 -1.56 -59.00
C ARG A 15 2.41 -0.61 -58.04
N HIS A 16 2.43 0.69 -58.32
CA HIS A 16 1.71 1.68 -57.51
C HIS A 16 0.19 1.57 -57.68
N ALA A 17 -0.30 1.29 -58.90
CA ALA A 17 -1.72 1.05 -59.15
C ALA A 17 -2.24 -0.18 -58.40
N LEU A 18 -1.47 -1.27 -58.36
CA LEU A 18 -1.80 -2.48 -57.60
C LEU A 18 -1.82 -2.23 -56.08
N LEU A 19 -0.86 -1.47 -55.55
CA LEU A 19 -0.83 -1.11 -54.13
C LEU A 19 -2.03 -0.23 -53.74
N ALA A 20 -2.40 0.74 -54.58
CA ALA A 20 -3.57 1.57 -54.34
C ALA A 20 -4.87 0.75 -54.34
N LEU A 21 -5.01 -0.19 -55.27
CA LEU A 21 -6.16 -1.09 -55.33
C LEU A 21 -6.23 -2.00 -54.08
N ALA A 22 -5.10 -2.53 -53.62
CA ALA A 22 -5.03 -3.33 -52.39
C ALA A 22 -5.46 -2.53 -51.15
N LEU A 23 -5.04 -1.27 -51.03
CA LEU A 23 -5.46 -0.38 -49.93
C LEU A 23 -6.96 -0.10 -49.95
N ILE A 24 -7.55 0.10 -51.13
CA ILE A 24 -8.99 0.30 -51.28
C ILE A 24 -9.76 -0.96 -50.84
N VAL A 25 -9.30 -2.16 -51.24
CA VAL A 25 -9.94 -3.43 -50.83
C VAL A 25 -9.86 -3.63 -49.31
N ILE A 26 -8.71 -3.31 -48.69
CA ILE A 26 -8.55 -3.38 -47.22
C ILE A 26 -9.50 -2.40 -46.53
N ALA A 27 -9.62 -1.16 -47.04
CA ALA A 27 -10.51 -0.16 -46.48
C ALA A 27 -11.98 -0.61 -46.56
N ILE A 28 -12.42 -1.15 -47.71
CA ILE A 28 -13.76 -1.71 -47.89
C ILE A 28 -13.98 -2.87 -46.91
N PHE A 29 -13.01 -3.78 -46.77
CA PHE A 29 -13.11 -4.91 -45.86
C PHE A 29 -13.25 -4.48 -44.40
N VAL A 30 -12.49 -3.47 -43.95
CA VAL A 30 -12.59 -2.92 -42.60
C VAL A 30 -13.96 -2.26 -42.37
N ILE A 31 -14.49 -1.52 -43.35
CA ILE A 31 -15.81 -0.91 -43.26
C ILE A 31 -16.89 -1.99 -43.11
N VAL A 32 -16.82 -3.06 -43.89
CA VAL A 32 -17.76 -4.19 -43.80
C VAL A 32 -17.68 -4.85 -42.42
N LEU A 33 -16.48 -5.12 -41.89
CA LEU A 33 -16.32 -5.70 -40.56
C LEU A 33 -16.88 -4.80 -39.45
N GLN A 34 -16.66 -3.48 -39.53
CA GLN A 34 -17.23 -2.52 -38.58
C GLN A 34 -18.75 -2.49 -38.67
N GLN A 35 -19.32 -2.52 -39.88
CA GLN A 35 -20.75 -2.51 -40.08
C GLN A 35 -21.41 -3.80 -39.56
N MET A 36 -20.75 -4.96 -39.68
CA MET A 36 -21.22 -6.20 -39.06
C MET A 36 -21.19 -6.16 -37.53
N ASN A 37 -20.17 -5.52 -36.93
CA ASN A 37 -20.08 -5.37 -35.48
C ASN A 37 -21.11 -4.37 -34.91
N ILE A 38 -21.43 -3.30 -35.64
CA ILE A 38 -22.44 -2.31 -35.26
C ILE A 38 -23.87 -2.89 -35.37
N ASN A 39 -24.10 -3.80 -36.32
CA ASN A 39 -25.41 -4.41 -36.55
C ASN A 39 -25.64 -5.71 -35.75
N ALA A 40 -24.74 -6.06 -34.81
CA ALA A 40 -24.98 -7.17 -33.91
C ALA A 40 -26.14 -6.81 -32.96
N PRO A 41 -27.23 -7.60 -32.90
CA PRO A 41 -28.34 -7.31 -32.01
C PRO A 41 -27.88 -7.34 -30.55
N ILE A 42 -28.20 -6.29 -29.82
CA ILE A 42 -27.93 -6.18 -28.38
C ILE A 42 -28.76 -7.27 -27.67
N PRO A 43 -28.18 -8.13 -26.81
CA PRO A 43 -28.94 -9.13 -26.07
C PRO A 43 -29.99 -8.45 -25.20
N GLU A 44 -31.21 -8.98 -25.14
CA GLU A 44 -32.28 -8.42 -24.31
C GLU A 44 -31.83 -8.32 -22.85
N GLY A 45 -31.71 -7.09 -22.34
CA GLY A 45 -31.20 -6.78 -20.99
C GLY A 45 -29.75 -6.30 -20.92
N GLY A 46 -29.01 -6.23 -22.04
CA GLY A 46 -27.67 -5.64 -22.09
C GLY A 46 -27.73 -4.11 -22.22
N GLU A 47 -27.11 -3.37 -21.30
CA GLU A 47 -26.93 -1.93 -21.47
C GLU A 47 -26.00 -1.66 -22.66
N GLY A 48 -26.49 -0.94 -23.66
CA GLY A 48 -25.71 -0.53 -24.83
C GLY A 48 -24.51 0.35 -24.45
N PRO A 49 -23.64 0.71 -25.42
CA PRO A 49 -22.47 1.54 -25.15
C PRO A 49 -22.89 2.87 -24.50
N LYS A 50 -22.50 3.05 -23.23
CA LYS A 50 -22.85 4.24 -22.45
C LYS A 50 -22.12 5.46 -23.00
N SER A 51 -22.86 6.54 -23.23
CA SER A 51 -22.26 7.83 -23.55
C SER A 51 -21.41 8.36 -22.38
N VAL A 52 -20.46 9.25 -22.66
CA VAL A 52 -19.65 9.92 -21.61
C VAL A 52 -20.54 10.62 -20.58
N ALA A 53 -21.65 11.21 -21.02
CA ALA A 53 -22.62 11.85 -20.15
C ALA A 53 -23.34 10.86 -19.21
N GLN A 54 -23.70 9.67 -19.70
CA GLN A 54 -24.26 8.61 -18.85
C GLN A 54 -23.22 8.12 -17.84
N ASN A 55 -21.98 7.90 -18.25
CA ASN A 55 -20.94 7.42 -17.34
C ASN A 55 -20.62 8.44 -16.23
N MET A 56 -20.62 9.73 -16.55
CA MET A 56 -20.50 10.81 -15.56
C MET A 56 -21.73 10.86 -14.64
N THR A 57 -22.94 10.69 -15.19
CA THR A 57 -24.18 10.69 -14.39
C THR A 57 -24.20 9.51 -13.43
N ASP A 58 -23.82 8.31 -13.89
CA ASP A 58 -23.70 7.10 -13.07
C ASP A 58 -22.67 7.31 -11.96
N PHE A 59 -21.51 7.91 -12.27
CA PHE A 59 -20.51 8.26 -11.27
C PHE A 59 -21.03 9.22 -10.20
N TYR A 60 -21.72 10.30 -10.59
CA TYR A 60 -22.29 11.26 -9.63
C TYR A 60 -23.45 10.67 -8.84
N ALA A 61 -24.25 9.78 -9.43
CA ALA A 61 -25.30 9.05 -8.75
C ALA A 61 -24.71 8.13 -7.68
N GLU A 62 -23.68 7.35 -8.01
CA GLU A 62 -22.97 6.46 -7.08
C GLU A 62 -22.30 7.25 -5.95
N TYR A 63 -21.62 8.36 -6.26
CA TYR A 63 -21.02 9.25 -5.26
C TYR A 63 -22.07 9.88 -4.33
N ARG A 64 -23.25 10.24 -4.86
CA ARG A 64 -24.35 10.81 -4.06
C ARG A 64 -25.04 9.75 -3.20
N LEU A 65 -25.14 8.52 -3.67
CA LEU A 65 -25.68 7.40 -2.91
C LEU A 65 -24.74 6.99 -1.77
N SER A 66 -23.43 6.91 -2.04
CA SER A 66 -22.41 6.60 -1.03
C SER A 66 -22.24 7.71 0.02
N SER A 67 -22.52 8.96 -0.32
CA SER A 67 -22.51 10.08 0.64
C SER A 67 -23.80 10.21 1.45
N ARG A 68 -24.94 9.72 0.96
CA ARG A 68 -26.23 9.73 1.68
C ARG A 68 -26.41 8.57 2.64
N HIS A 69 -25.77 7.44 2.35
CA HIS A 69 -25.59 6.34 3.29
C HIS A 69 -24.09 6.12 3.40
N PRO A 70 -23.39 6.84 4.29
CA PRO A 70 -22.06 6.39 4.69
C PRO A 70 -22.28 4.94 5.10
N ARG A 71 -21.62 4.00 4.43
CA ARG A 71 -21.48 2.66 5.00
C ARG A 71 -20.94 2.94 6.39
N GLU A 72 -21.71 2.64 7.42
CA GLU A 72 -21.26 2.68 8.80
C GLU A 72 -20.16 1.62 8.92
N GLU A 73 -18.97 1.92 8.40
CA GLU A 73 -17.77 1.35 8.98
C GLU A 73 -17.75 1.96 10.37
N ASN A 74 -18.21 1.19 11.35
CA ASN A 74 -17.95 1.46 12.74
C ASN A 74 -16.44 1.58 12.88
N ILE A 75 -15.90 2.79 12.83
CA ILE A 75 -14.45 3.05 13.01
C ILE A 75 -14.00 2.47 14.37
N GLY A 76 -14.94 2.35 15.34
CA GLY A 76 -14.75 1.66 16.60
C GLY A 76 -14.50 0.16 16.51
N ASP A 77 -14.98 -0.56 15.48
CA ASP A 77 -14.82 -2.02 15.36
C ASP A 77 -13.37 -2.44 15.08
N PHE A 78 -12.52 -1.50 14.65
CA PHE A 78 -11.13 -1.76 14.29
C PHE A 78 -10.12 -1.12 15.24
N VAL A 79 -10.59 -0.59 16.37
CA VAL A 79 -9.76 0.09 17.37
C VAL A 79 -10.02 -0.53 18.74
N ASN A 80 -9.01 -1.21 19.27
CA ASN A 80 -9.06 -1.78 20.62
C ASN A 80 -8.49 -0.78 21.63
N VAL A 81 -9.22 -0.54 22.72
CA VAL A 81 -8.69 0.24 23.85
C VAL A 81 -7.67 -0.61 24.58
N VAL A 82 -6.46 -0.07 24.75
CA VAL A 82 -5.37 -0.73 25.46
C VAL A 82 -5.24 -0.11 26.84
N ASN A 83 -5.35 -0.95 27.88
CA ASN A 83 -5.09 -0.54 29.25
C ASN A 83 -3.62 -0.17 29.42
N MET A 84 -3.36 1.10 29.73
CA MET A 84 -2.02 1.57 30.06
C MET A 84 -1.62 1.11 31.46
N SER A 85 -0.32 0.92 31.67
CA SER A 85 0.19 0.54 32.98
C SER A 85 0.07 1.71 33.96
N ALA A 86 -0.31 1.42 35.21
CA ALA A 86 -0.28 2.44 36.27
C ALA A 86 1.15 2.83 36.66
N GLU A 87 2.13 1.94 36.41
CA GLU A 87 3.54 2.23 36.64
C GLU A 87 4.13 3.02 35.46
N PRO A 88 4.86 4.12 35.70
CA PRO A 88 5.50 4.89 34.64
C PRO A 88 6.45 4.04 33.78
N LEU A 89 6.46 4.31 32.48
CA LEU A 89 7.32 3.63 31.50
C LEU A 89 8.81 3.61 31.91
N SER A 90 9.33 4.72 32.43
CA SER A 90 10.72 4.85 32.88
C SER A 90 11.07 3.90 34.01
N GLU A 91 10.18 3.75 35.00
CA GLU A 91 10.37 2.85 36.14
C GLU A 91 10.41 1.38 35.69
N ARG A 92 9.49 1.01 34.82
CA ARG A 92 9.48 -0.32 34.18
C ARG A 92 10.78 -0.59 33.43
N LEU A 93 11.23 0.33 32.58
CA LEU A 93 12.48 0.20 31.82
C LEU A 93 13.70 0.06 32.74
N ARG A 94 13.76 0.82 33.83
CA ARG A 94 14.85 0.75 34.81
C ARG A 94 14.91 -0.62 35.50
N LYS A 95 13.76 -1.21 35.84
CA LYS A 95 13.69 -2.57 36.41
C LYS A 95 14.22 -3.65 35.45
N MET A 96 14.06 -3.45 34.14
CA MET A 96 14.51 -4.41 33.12
C MET A 96 16.01 -4.32 32.80
N GLU A 97 16.64 -3.16 33.05
CA GLU A 97 18.06 -2.90 32.74
C GLU A 97 19.01 -3.89 33.44
N SER A 98 18.67 -4.32 34.65
CA SER A 98 19.56 -5.16 35.49
C SER A 98 19.63 -6.63 35.09
N LEU A 99 18.81 -7.10 34.14
CA LEU A 99 18.57 -8.53 33.94
C LEU A 99 19.28 -9.12 32.70
N GLN A 100 19.74 -8.31 31.75
CA GLN A 100 20.14 -8.81 30.43
C GLN A 100 21.41 -8.15 29.89
N LYS A 101 22.18 -8.89 29.08
CA LYS A 101 23.32 -8.34 28.34
C LYS A 101 22.81 -7.32 27.31
N PRO A 102 23.32 -6.08 27.31
CA PRO A 102 22.90 -5.06 26.36
C PRO A 102 23.17 -5.46 24.91
N LEU A 103 22.30 -4.99 24.02
CA LEU A 103 22.48 -5.12 22.57
C LEU A 103 23.56 -4.15 22.04
N PRO A 104 24.15 -4.47 20.87
CA PRO A 104 24.95 -3.51 20.13
C PRO A 104 24.18 -2.20 19.90
N ALA A 105 24.87 -1.07 19.99
CA ALA A 105 24.23 0.24 19.90
C ALA A 105 23.61 0.54 18.51
N ASN A 106 24.02 -0.18 17.47
CA ASN A 106 23.52 -0.09 16.10
C ASN A 106 22.60 -1.27 15.72
N TRP A 107 22.13 -2.03 16.70
CA TRP A 107 21.23 -3.14 16.44
C TRP A 107 19.88 -2.63 15.91
N VAL A 108 19.45 -3.15 14.76
CA VAL A 108 18.16 -2.84 14.13
C VAL A 108 17.31 -4.08 13.86
N GLY A 109 17.88 -5.27 14.11
CA GLY A 109 17.31 -6.56 13.74
C GLY A 109 17.55 -6.93 12.27
N GLU A 110 16.99 -8.06 11.87
CA GLU A 110 17.18 -8.62 10.53
C GLU A 110 16.21 -8.00 9.52
N TYR A 111 16.70 -7.75 8.31
CA TYR A 111 15.86 -7.33 7.20
C TYR A 111 15.03 -8.52 6.71
N LYS A 112 13.71 -8.42 6.81
CA LYS A 112 12.76 -9.50 6.52
C LYS A 112 11.47 -8.95 5.94
N HIS A 113 10.81 -9.82 5.21
CA HIS A 113 9.44 -9.62 4.74
C HIS A 113 8.43 -10.01 5.84
N ARG A 114 7.83 -9.04 6.51
CA ARG A 114 6.87 -9.25 7.60
C ARG A 114 5.45 -9.08 7.09
N SER A 115 4.62 -10.12 7.23
CA SER A 115 3.24 -10.16 6.70
C SER A 115 2.19 -9.97 7.80
N PHE A 116 1.52 -8.84 7.78
CA PHE A 116 0.48 -8.46 8.72
C PHE A 116 -0.86 -8.99 8.22
N LYS A 117 -1.50 -9.87 9.01
CA LYS A 117 -2.70 -10.61 8.61
C LYS A 117 -3.97 -9.84 8.99
N ALA A 118 -4.99 -9.91 8.13
CA ALA A 118 -6.30 -9.37 8.46
C ALA A 118 -6.87 -10.01 9.74
N GLY A 119 -7.53 -9.22 10.57
CA GLY A 119 -8.12 -9.63 11.85
C GLY A 119 -7.15 -9.71 13.03
N SER A 120 -5.83 -9.68 12.79
CA SER A 120 -4.83 -9.50 13.86
C SER A 120 -4.63 -8.02 14.17
N THR A 121 -3.96 -7.71 15.28
CA THR A 121 -3.62 -6.32 15.61
C THR A 121 -2.18 -5.96 15.26
N LEU A 122 -1.91 -4.66 15.10
CA LEU A 122 -0.55 -4.15 14.90
C LEU A 122 0.35 -4.49 16.07
N ARG A 123 -0.14 -4.31 17.30
CA ARG A 123 0.58 -4.64 18.53
C ARG A 123 0.97 -6.12 18.60
N ASP A 124 0.03 -7.03 18.38
CA ASP A 124 0.28 -8.47 18.51
C ASP A 124 1.26 -8.97 17.46
N SER A 125 1.10 -8.47 16.22
CA SER A 125 2.00 -8.80 15.11
C SER A 125 3.43 -8.35 15.42
N ILE A 126 3.63 -7.10 15.86
CA ILE A 126 4.96 -6.57 16.12
C ILE A 126 5.62 -7.20 17.35
N ILE A 127 4.84 -7.51 18.40
CA ILE A 127 5.31 -8.27 19.56
C ILE A 127 5.86 -9.63 19.09
N THR A 128 5.10 -10.34 18.27
CA THR A 128 5.49 -11.66 17.76
C THR A 128 6.80 -11.60 16.98
N TYR A 129 6.93 -10.63 16.07
CA TYR A 129 8.15 -10.47 15.28
C TYR A 129 9.36 -10.08 16.14
N ALA A 130 9.20 -9.13 17.06
CA ALA A 130 10.27 -8.73 17.96
C ALA A 130 10.74 -9.89 18.85
N GLN A 131 9.80 -10.67 19.40
CA GLN A 131 10.11 -11.85 20.22
C GLN A 131 10.93 -12.88 19.45
N SER A 132 10.60 -13.10 18.16
CA SER A 132 11.38 -14.01 17.31
C SER A 132 12.84 -13.57 17.10
N GLU A 133 13.14 -12.28 17.32
CA GLU A 133 14.50 -11.71 17.26
C GLU A 133 15.11 -11.45 18.65
N GLY A 134 14.49 -12.00 19.71
CA GLY A 134 14.97 -11.86 21.08
C GLY A 134 14.82 -10.45 21.66
N MET A 135 13.78 -9.74 21.22
CA MET A 135 13.35 -8.43 21.71
C MET A 135 11.95 -8.49 22.31
N GLN A 136 11.66 -7.55 23.21
CA GLN A 136 10.30 -7.29 23.67
C GLN A 136 9.77 -5.97 23.11
N VAL A 137 8.46 -5.86 22.91
CA VAL A 137 7.82 -4.59 22.54
C VAL A 137 7.02 -4.06 23.71
N ILE A 138 7.24 -2.79 24.03
CA ILE A 138 6.45 -2.01 24.98
C ILE A 138 5.54 -1.11 24.16
N TRP A 139 4.27 -1.48 24.11
CA TRP A 139 3.21 -0.70 23.50
C TRP A 139 2.66 0.30 24.52
N GLU A 140 3.21 1.52 24.53
CA GLU A 140 2.83 2.60 25.45
C GLU A 140 1.89 3.57 24.74
N LEU A 141 0.79 3.03 24.23
CA LEU A 141 -0.29 3.72 23.55
C LEU A 141 -1.63 3.19 24.07
N ASN A 142 -2.65 4.06 24.16
CA ASN A 142 -3.97 3.73 24.69
C ASN A 142 -4.90 3.03 23.68
N ARG A 143 -4.44 2.82 22.45
CA ARG A 143 -5.18 2.18 21.36
C ARG A 143 -4.29 1.22 20.61
N ASP A 144 -4.91 0.20 20.04
CA ASP A 144 -4.33 -0.75 19.11
C ASP A 144 -5.30 -0.94 17.94
N PHE A 145 -4.79 -1.29 16.76
CA PHE A 145 -5.55 -1.29 15.52
C PHE A 145 -5.63 -2.69 14.95
N ILE A 146 -6.84 -3.10 14.58
CA ILE A 146 -7.11 -4.34 13.88
C ILE A 146 -6.85 -4.12 12.39
N ILE A 147 -6.07 -5.02 11.80
CA ILE A 147 -5.68 -4.98 10.40
C ILE A 147 -6.89 -5.37 9.54
N LYS A 148 -7.38 -4.44 8.72
CA LYS A 148 -8.49 -4.67 7.79
C LYS A 148 -8.06 -5.50 6.59
N HIS A 149 -7.01 -5.03 5.91
CA HIS A 149 -6.47 -5.66 4.72
C HIS A 149 -5.05 -6.13 5.02
N PRO A 150 -4.69 -7.36 4.63
CA PRO A 150 -3.36 -7.86 4.86
C PRO A 150 -2.36 -7.01 4.07
N PHE A 151 -1.21 -6.73 4.69
CA PHE A 151 -0.13 -5.98 4.05
C PHE A 151 1.22 -6.57 4.48
N GLN A 152 2.27 -6.10 3.82
CA GLN A 152 3.62 -6.58 4.06
C GLN A 152 4.55 -5.38 4.22
N ILE A 153 5.47 -5.48 5.17
CA ILE A 153 6.56 -4.51 5.34
C ILE A 153 7.87 -5.25 5.08
N ASP A 154 8.66 -4.72 4.17
CA ASP A 154 10.01 -5.19 3.88
C ASP A 154 11.03 -4.24 4.53
N ASN A 155 11.45 -4.58 5.75
CA ASN A 155 12.35 -3.72 6.55
C ASN A 155 13.06 -4.53 7.65
N SER A 156 13.88 -3.88 8.47
CA SER A 156 14.30 -4.38 9.79
C SER A 156 13.15 -4.30 10.80
N ILE A 157 13.22 -5.01 11.94
CA ILE A 157 12.14 -4.92 12.96
C ILE A 157 12.00 -3.50 13.52
N VAL A 158 13.13 -2.79 13.68
CA VAL A 158 13.14 -1.40 14.11
C VAL A 158 12.49 -0.50 13.07
N GLY A 159 12.83 -0.70 11.79
CA GLY A 159 12.23 0.06 10.69
C GLY A 159 10.74 -0.24 10.50
N SER A 160 10.32 -1.50 10.65
CA SER A 160 8.89 -1.87 10.62
C SER A 160 8.10 -1.20 11.75
N LEU A 161 8.67 -1.11 12.96
CA LEU A 161 8.00 -0.43 14.08
C LEU A 161 7.90 1.09 13.86
N ASP A 162 8.93 1.71 13.29
CA ASP A 162 8.95 3.13 12.94
C ASP A 162 7.96 3.47 11.82
N GLU A 163 7.84 2.61 10.81
CA GLU A 163 6.81 2.74 9.77
C GLU A 163 5.39 2.63 10.35
N ILE A 164 5.15 1.66 11.23
CA ILE A 164 3.88 1.54 11.96
C ILE A 164 3.61 2.79 12.79
N ALA A 165 4.60 3.29 13.54
CA ALA A 165 4.47 4.48 14.37
C ALA A 165 4.03 5.70 13.56
N ARG A 166 4.66 5.94 12.40
CA ARG A 166 4.26 7.01 11.48
C ARG A 166 2.86 6.82 10.91
N ALA A 167 2.51 5.58 10.54
CA ALA A 167 1.21 5.29 9.94
C ALA A 167 0.04 5.55 10.89
N ILE A 168 0.23 5.35 12.20
CA ILE A 168 -0.80 5.55 13.23
C ILE A 168 -0.68 6.88 13.97
N ASP A 169 0.31 7.73 13.65
CA ASP A 169 0.64 8.95 14.37
C ASP A 169 -0.58 9.89 14.53
N SER A 170 -1.31 10.11 13.44
CA SER A 170 -2.51 10.97 13.42
C SER A 170 -3.66 10.48 14.29
N ASN A 171 -3.59 9.24 14.79
CA ASN A 171 -4.60 8.65 15.65
C ASN A 171 -4.29 8.84 17.15
N PHE A 172 -3.28 9.63 17.53
CA PHE A 172 -2.94 9.89 18.94
C PHE A 172 -2.69 11.37 19.21
N ASP A 173 -2.85 11.77 20.47
CA ASP A 173 -2.51 13.11 20.93
C ASP A 173 -0.99 13.19 21.15
N GLY A 174 -0.28 13.83 20.23
CA GLY A 174 1.17 13.97 20.25
C GLY A 174 1.84 13.34 19.03
N THR A 175 3.15 13.09 19.12
CA THR A 175 3.89 12.42 18.04
C THR A 175 4.30 11.04 18.50
N VAL A 176 3.70 10.01 17.90
CA VAL A 176 4.05 8.61 18.07
C VAL A 176 5.44 8.37 17.52
N LYS A 177 6.33 7.91 18.40
CA LYS A 177 7.70 7.56 18.06
C LYS A 177 8.01 6.15 18.51
N ALA A 178 8.84 5.50 17.72
CA ALA A 178 9.45 4.23 18.07
C ALA A 178 10.87 4.46 18.60
N TYR A 179 11.26 3.69 19.62
CA TYR A 179 12.58 3.72 20.24
C TYR A 179 13.14 2.32 20.38
N VAL A 180 14.45 2.20 20.26
CA VAL A 180 15.24 1.01 20.61
C VAL A 180 15.96 1.30 21.92
N CYS A 181 15.71 0.47 22.93
CA CYS A 181 16.34 0.56 24.24
C CYS A 181 17.30 -0.64 24.40
N PRO A 182 18.60 -0.50 24.05
CA PRO A 182 19.50 -1.63 23.91
C PRO A 182 19.80 -2.36 25.22
N LYS A 183 19.79 -1.62 26.34
CA LYS A 183 20.08 -2.20 27.66
C LYS A 183 18.95 -3.10 28.16
N GLN A 184 17.71 -2.78 27.81
CA GLN A 184 16.50 -3.51 28.20
C GLN A 184 16.06 -4.55 27.15
N ARG A 185 16.75 -4.64 26.02
CA ARG A 185 16.34 -5.41 24.83
C ARG A 185 14.89 -5.14 24.43
N SER A 186 14.48 -3.87 24.54
CA SER A 186 13.11 -3.44 24.31
C SER A 186 13.01 -2.53 23.10
N LEU A 187 11.95 -2.70 22.34
CA LEU A 187 11.40 -1.72 21.43
C LEU A 187 10.25 -1.01 22.14
N VAL A 188 10.19 0.31 22.07
CA VAL A 188 9.15 1.11 22.73
C VAL A 188 8.43 1.92 21.67
N ILE A 189 7.11 1.89 21.66
CA ILE A 189 6.28 2.79 20.85
C ILE A 189 5.42 3.63 21.78
N THR A 190 5.48 4.95 21.63
CA THR A 190 4.79 5.88 22.54
C THR A 190 4.55 7.24 21.89
N ALA A 191 3.49 7.93 22.30
CA ALA A 191 3.26 9.35 21.98
C ALA A 191 3.94 10.31 22.98
N VAL A 192 4.45 9.79 24.11
CA VAL A 192 5.04 10.59 25.19
C VAL A 192 6.55 10.52 25.15
N ASN A 193 7.19 11.68 24.96
CA ASN A 193 8.64 11.78 25.00
C ASN A 193 9.13 12.02 26.43
N SER A 194 9.73 11.00 27.07
CA SER A 194 10.34 11.13 28.40
C SER A 194 11.84 11.36 28.33
N GLU A 195 12.40 12.01 29.35
CA GLU A 195 13.85 12.21 29.48
C GLU A 195 14.61 10.89 29.51
N TYR A 196 14.07 9.88 30.23
CA TYR A 196 14.69 8.55 30.29
C TYR A 196 14.84 7.92 28.90
N LEU A 197 13.84 8.02 28.03
CA LEU A 197 13.91 7.50 26.65
C LEU A 197 14.97 8.23 25.82
N ARG A 198 15.11 9.54 26.00
CA ARG A 198 16.09 10.35 25.28
C ARG A 198 17.53 9.99 25.68
N ASP A 199 17.75 9.64 26.95
CA ASP A 199 19.08 9.39 27.48
C ASP A 199 19.52 7.92 27.36
N ASN A 200 18.56 6.97 27.37
CA ASN A 200 18.85 5.54 27.40
C ASN A 200 18.43 4.77 26.14
N CYS A 201 17.65 5.40 25.25
CA CYS A 201 17.14 4.77 24.04
C CYS A 201 17.48 5.60 22.80
N LYS A 202 17.38 4.97 21.63
CA LYS A 202 17.58 5.60 20.33
C LYS A 202 16.27 5.63 19.58
N VAL A 203 15.95 6.76 18.95
CA VAL A 203 14.79 6.85 18.05
C VAL A 203 15.01 5.88 16.88
N ALA A 204 14.00 5.06 16.60
CA ALA A 204 13.99 4.18 15.43
C ALA A 204 13.88 5.02 14.15
N ARG A 205 14.75 4.75 13.18
CA ARG A 205 14.81 5.38 11.86
C ARG A 205 15.37 4.40 10.84
#